data_AF-A0A1S2Z3Y5-F1
#
_entry.id   AF-A0A1S2Z3Y5-F1
#
_cell.length_a   1.000
_cell.length_b   1.000
_cell.length_c   1.000
_cell.angle_alpha   90.00
_cell.angle_beta   90.00
_cell.angle_gamma   90.00
#
_symmetry.space_group_name_H-M   'P 1'
#
loop_
_entity.id
_entity.type
_entity.pdbx_description
1 polymer ?
#
loop_
_entity_poly.entity_id
_entity_poly.type
_entity_poly.pdbx_seq_one_letter_code
_entity_poly.pdbx_strand_id
1 'polypeptide(L)'
;MEENDRRILEREMYQIEQIRQLDLEELQVEEVDDFQNSSDDDDNNNHRDPTHGYDSTGILGEFTYNICVASLHSYLGDVEDTHHRTAFLDGGAVLNLPLFCLQGVVLFPGATLPLRVIESNFVAAVERSLSRVDVPYTIGVIRVYSDTANHSMKSASIGTTAEIRQYGRLEDGSLNVVTRGQQRFRLRRCWIDVEGVVRIFSCLLLFL
;
A
#
# COMPACT_ATOMS: atom_id res chain seq x y z
N MET A 1 3.18 -46.65 -23.42
CA MET A 1 2.93 -45.76 -22.26
C MET A 1 4.25 -45.33 -21.64
N GLU A 2 5.22 -46.24 -21.47
CA GLU A 2 6.55 -45.99 -20.86
C GLU A 2 7.44 -44.95 -21.55
N GLU A 3 7.36 -44.80 -22.88
CA GLU A 3 8.23 -43.85 -23.61
C GLU A 3 7.81 -42.38 -23.42
N ASN A 4 6.54 -42.14 -23.10
CA ASN A 4 6.07 -40.79 -22.83
C ASN A 4 6.51 -40.32 -21.43
N ASP A 5 6.45 -41.21 -20.45
CA ASP A 5 6.89 -40.95 -19.07
C ASP A 5 8.41 -40.72 -19.00
N ARG A 6 9.19 -41.47 -19.79
CA ARG A 6 10.63 -41.21 -19.94
C ARG A 6 10.94 -39.83 -20.49
N ARG A 7 10.23 -39.38 -21.53
CA ARG A 7 10.42 -38.05 -22.11
C ARG A 7 10.01 -36.93 -21.15
N ILE A 8 8.99 -37.17 -20.32
CA ILE A 8 8.57 -36.23 -19.27
C ILE A 8 9.68 -36.10 -18.21
N LEU A 9 10.20 -37.23 -17.73
CA LEU A 9 11.29 -37.25 -16.74
C LEU A 9 12.58 -36.59 -17.25
N GLU A 10 12.95 -36.83 -18.51
CA GLU A 10 14.11 -36.18 -19.14
C GLU A 10 13.92 -34.65 -19.21
N ARG A 11 12.69 -34.19 -19.45
CA ARG A 11 12.36 -32.76 -19.51
C ARG A 11 12.41 -32.11 -18.13
N GLU A 12 11.86 -32.77 -17.12
CA GLU A 12 11.89 -32.30 -15.72
C GLU A 12 13.32 -32.24 -15.19
N MET A 13 14.13 -33.25 -15.50
CA MET A 13 15.53 -33.30 -15.09
C MET A 13 16.36 -32.19 -15.76
N TYR A 14 16.12 -31.92 -17.04
CA TYR A 14 16.74 -30.80 -17.74
C TYR A 14 16.32 -29.44 -17.15
N GLN A 15 15.06 -29.31 -16.75
CA GLN A 15 14.54 -28.09 -16.14
C GLN A 15 15.14 -27.82 -14.75
N ILE A 16 15.34 -28.87 -13.95
CA ILE A 16 16.01 -28.78 -12.64
C ILE A 16 17.47 -28.34 -12.81
N GLU A 17 18.16 -28.88 -13.82
CA GLU A 17 19.56 -28.52 -14.12
C GLU A 17 19.69 -27.04 -14.52
N GLN A 18 18.76 -26.52 -15.34
CA GLN A 18 18.73 -25.11 -15.72
C GLN A 18 18.50 -24.18 -14.52
N ILE A 19 17.59 -24.54 -13.60
CA ILE A 19 17.34 -23.72 -12.40
C ILE A 19 18.58 -23.68 -11.50
N ARG A 20 19.28 -24.81 -11.34
CA ARG A 20 20.52 -24.87 -10.56
C ARG A 20 21.64 -24.02 -11.15
N GLN A 21 21.69 -23.84 -12.47
CA GLN A 21 22.66 -22.96 -13.10
C GLN A 21 22.36 -21.48 -12.83
N LEU A 22 21.08 -21.09 -12.78
CA LEU A 22 20.67 -19.73 -12.43
C LEU A 22 21.00 -19.36 -10.98
N ASP A 23 20.93 -20.32 -10.05
CA ASP A 23 21.34 -20.11 -8.65
C ASP A 23 22.85 -19.87 -8.47
N LEU A 24 23.66 -20.21 -9.48
CA LEU A 24 25.13 -20.05 -9.51
C LEU A 24 25.61 -18.84 -10.32
N GLU A 25 24.73 -18.15 -11.03
CA GLU A 25 25.06 -16.89 -11.69
C GLU A 25 25.17 -15.76 -10.65
N GLU A 26 26.37 -15.18 -10.53
CA GLU A 26 26.55 -13.95 -9.74
C GLU A 26 25.70 -12.84 -10.34
N LEU A 27 24.68 -12.40 -9.59
CA LEU A 27 23.88 -11.23 -9.91
C LEU A 27 24.81 -10.01 -9.99
N GLN A 28 25.10 -9.56 -11.21
CA GLN A 28 25.77 -8.28 -11.43
C GLN A 28 24.78 -7.17 -11.06
N VAL A 29 24.96 -6.58 -9.88
CA VAL A 29 24.20 -5.40 -9.46
C VAL A 29 24.82 -4.19 -10.16
N GLU A 30 24.16 -3.69 -11.20
CA GLU A 30 24.53 -2.42 -11.83
C GLU A 30 24.13 -1.29 -10.88
N GLU A 31 25.11 -0.56 -10.34
CA GLU A 31 24.87 0.65 -9.57
C GLU A 31 24.34 1.73 -10.51
N VAL A 32 23.08 2.13 -10.33
CA VAL A 32 22.49 3.24 -11.08
C VAL A 32 22.96 4.56 -10.49
N ASP A 33 23.80 5.29 -11.22
CA ASP A 33 24.18 6.66 -10.86
C ASP A 33 22.98 7.60 -11.06
N ASP A 34 22.47 8.16 -9.95
CA ASP A 34 21.43 9.19 -9.95
C ASP A 34 21.98 10.51 -10.53
N PHE A 35 21.82 10.71 -11.85
CA PHE A 35 21.97 12.04 -12.45
C PHE A 35 20.61 12.68 -12.75
N GLN A 36 20.31 13.71 -11.96
CA GLN A 36 19.29 14.72 -12.23
C GLN A 36 19.51 15.38 -13.60
N ASN A 37 18.45 15.50 -14.39
CA ASN A 37 18.24 16.69 -15.19
C ASN A 37 16.74 16.97 -15.33
N SER A 38 16.29 17.97 -14.59
CA SER A 38 15.05 18.70 -14.87
C SER A 38 15.29 19.63 -16.05
N SER A 39 14.46 19.58 -17.08
CA SER A 39 14.20 20.76 -17.91
C SER A 39 12.72 20.84 -18.25
N ASP A 40 12.11 21.93 -17.80
CA ASP A 40 10.81 22.41 -18.25
C ASP A 40 10.89 22.77 -19.74
N ASP A 41 9.86 22.41 -20.51
CA ASP A 41 9.44 23.16 -21.70
C ASP A 41 7.93 22.91 -21.96
N ASP A 42 7.21 24.02 -22.10
CA ASP A 42 5.77 24.14 -22.32
C ASP A 42 5.35 23.88 -23.80
N ASP A 43 4.08 23.51 -23.96
CA ASP A 43 3.20 23.67 -25.13
C ASP A 43 3.44 22.85 -26.42
N ASN A 44 2.58 21.84 -26.67
CA ASN A 44 1.59 21.93 -27.77
C ASN A 44 0.54 20.79 -27.76
N ASN A 45 -0.71 21.15 -28.01
CA ASN A 45 -1.84 20.25 -28.23
C ASN A 45 -1.64 19.34 -29.46
N ASN A 46 -1.79 18.04 -29.27
CA ASN A 46 -2.44 17.17 -30.26
C ASN A 46 -2.94 15.86 -29.62
N HIS A 47 -4.25 15.63 -29.73
CA HIS A 47 -4.93 14.36 -29.46
C HIS A 47 -4.17 13.16 -30.06
N ARG A 48 -3.59 12.28 -29.22
CA ARG A 48 -3.35 10.84 -29.51
C ARG A 48 -3.34 10.01 -28.22
N ASP A 49 -4.38 9.20 -28.08
CA ASP A 49 -4.43 7.83 -27.51
C ASP A 49 -3.27 7.37 -26.60
N PRO A 50 -3.49 7.11 -25.30
CA PRO A 50 -2.45 6.65 -24.37
C PRO A 50 -2.28 5.13 -24.43
N THR A 51 -2.15 4.57 -25.63
CA THR A 51 -1.66 3.20 -25.83
C THR A 51 -0.20 3.26 -26.30
N HIS A 52 0.70 2.78 -25.43
CA HIS A 52 2.14 2.48 -25.62
C HIS A 52 3.16 3.50 -25.13
N GLY A 53 4.04 3.03 -24.23
CA GLY A 53 5.27 3.74 -23.87
C GLY A 53 6.08 3.18 -22.70
N TYR A 54 6.18 1.87 -22.50
CA TYR A 54 7.38 1.30 -21.85
C TYR A 54 7.91 0.19 -22.76
N ASP A 55 9.00 0.50 -23.45
CA ASP A 55 9.72 -0.43 -24.31
C ASP A 55 10.72 -1.18 -23.44
N SER A 56 10.26 -2.27 -22.80
CA SER A 56 11.13 -3.22 -22.09
C SER A 56 11.60 -4.28 -23.08
N THR A 57 12.42 -3.87 -24.05
CA THR A 57 13.12 -4.78 -24.96
C THR A 57 14.43 -5.21 -24.32
N GLY A 58 14.37 -6.26 -23.49
CA GLY A 58 15.57 -6.92 -22.99
C GLY A 58 15.31 -7.63 -21.68
N ILE A 59 15.18 -8.96 -21.73
CA ILE A 59 14.88 -9.88 -20.62
C ILE A 59 13.38 -10.04 -20.33
N LEU A 60 12.71 -10.87 -21.12
CA LEU A 60 11.90 -11.96 -20.57
C LEU A 60 11.46 -12.92 -21.69
N GLY A 61 11.66 -14.22 -21.45
CA GLY A 61 10.86 -15.22 -22.15
C GLY A 61 9.37 -14.91 -21.98
N GLU A 62 8.60 -15.26 -23.00
CA GLU A 62 7.16 -15.16 -23.14
C GLU A 62 6.36 -15.42 -21.85
N PHE A 63 6.17 -14.39 -21.02
CA PHE A 63 5.19 -14.42 -19.93
C PHE A 63 4.02 -13.53 -20.32
N THR A 64 2.88 -14.16 -20.61
CA THR A 64 1.63 -13.51 -21.02
C THR A 64 0.89 -12.83 -19.87
N TYR A 65 1.37 -12.96 -18.62
CA TYR A 65 0.69 -12.37 -17.47
C TYR A 65 1.05 -10.89 -17.29
N ASN A 66 0.04 -10.08 -17.01
CA ASN A 66 0.20 -8.66 -16.73
C ASN A 66 0.51 -8.46 -15.23
N ILE A 67 1.72 -7.98 -14.94
CA ILE A 67 2.21 -7.75 -13.56
C ILE A 67 1.40 -6.66 -12.84
N CYS A 68 0.88 -5.66 -13.58
CA CYS A 68 0.16 -4.53 -13.01
C CYS A 68 -1.19 -4.91 -12.39
N VAL A 69 -1.74 -6.08 -12.71
CA VAL A 69 -3.05 -6.54 -12.18
C VAL A 69 -3.03 -6.62 -10.65
N ALA A 70 -1.91 -7.03 -10.05
CA ALA A 70 -1.77 -7.09 -8.59
C ALA A 70 -1.82 -5.69 -7.95
N SER A 71 -1.20 -4.71 -8.60
CA SER A 71 -1.16 -3.31 -8.15
C SER A 71 -2.51 -2.60 -8.27
N LEU A 72 -3.38 -3.07 -9.17
CA LEU A 72 -4.75 -2.57 -9.31
C LEU A 72 -5.69 -3.08 -8.22
N HIS A 73 -5.25 -4.03 -7.39
CA HIS A 73 -6.05 -4.61 -6.31
C HIS A 73 -7.44 -5.12 -6.75
N SER A 74 -7.57 -5.63 -7.97
CA SER A 74 -8.84 -6.07 -8.57
C SER A 74 -9.56 -7.18 -7.78
N TYR A 75 -8.84 -7.92 -6.93
CA TYR A 75 -9.40 -8.93 -6.03
C TYR A 75 -10.32 -8.32 -4.94
N LEU A 76 -10.28 -7.00 -4.71
CA LEU A 76 -11.19 -6.32 -3.79
C LEU A 76 -12.60 -6.12 -4.36
N GLY A 77 -12.81 -6.41 -5.65
CA GLY A 77 -14.10 -6.20 -6.31
C GLY A 77 -14.35 -4.73 -6.62
N ASP A 78 -15.63 -4.34 -6.61
CA ASP A 78 -16.06 -2.99 -6.95
C ASP A 78 -15.72 -2.01 -5.81
N VAL A 79 -14.85 -1.03 -6.09
CA VAL A 79 -14.42 0.01 -5.17
C VAL A 79 -14.48 1.37 -5.87
N GLU A 80 -14.98 2.38 -5.17
CA GLU A 80 -15.11 3.75 -5.66
C GLU A 80 -13.81 4.53 -5.43
N ASP A 81 -13.33 5.23 -6.45
CA ASP A 81 -12.24 6.20 -6.32
C ASP A 81 -12.73 7.46 -5.60
N THR A 82 -12.00 7.90 -4.59
CA THR A 82 -12.29 9.14 -3.85
C THR A 82 -11.90 10.40 -4.62
N HIS A 83 -11.14 10.26 -5.72
CA HIS A 83 -10.54 11.33 -6.55
C HIS A 83 -9.88 12.49 -5.77
N HIS A 84 -9.55 12.29 -4.49
CA HIS A 84 -9.02 13.35 -3.66
C HIS A 84 -7.50 13.43 -3.81
N ARG A 85 -6.96 14.65 -3.81
CA ARG A 85 -5.53 14.89 -3.72
C ARG A 85 -5.29 15.70 -2.46
N THR A 86 -5.08 15.01 -1.35
CA THR A 86 -4.74 15.68 -0.10
C THR A 86 -3.35 16.28 -0.26
N ALA A 87 -3.22 17.60 -0.07
CA ALA A 87 -1.90 18.24 -0.01
C ALA A 87 -1.15 17.70 1.22
N PHE A 88 0.19 17.61 1.11
CA PHE A 88 1.01 17.36 2.29
C PHE A 88 0.69 18.40 3.36
N LEU A 89 0.45 17.92 4.57
CA LEU A 89 0.11 18.77 5.70
C LEU A 89 1.42 19.32 6.30
N ASP A 90 1.36 20.53 6.83
CA ASP A 90 2.55 21.22 7.34
C ASP A 90 3.27 20.39 8.42
N GLY A 91 4.58 20.23 8.26
CA GLY A 91 5.43 19.58 9.26
C GLY A 91 5.31 20.30 10.60
N GLY A 92 5.10 19.54 11.68
CA GLY A 92 4.85 20.09 13.01
C GLY A 92 3.39 20.43 13.32
N ALA A 93 2.46 20.28 12.37
CA ALA A 93 1.03 20.40 12.65
C ALA A 93 0.55 19.28 13.60
N VAL A 94 -0.45 19.62 14.42
CA VAL A 94 -1.12 18.66 15.30
C VAL A 94 -2.50 18.34 14.75
N LEU A 95 -2.76 17.06 14.49
CA LEU A 95 -4.03 16.58 13.92
C LEU A 95 -4.71 15.58 14.84
N ASN A 96 -6.04 15.54 14.79
CA ASN A 96 -6.85 14.63 15.58
C ASN A 96 -7.54 13.62 14.66
N LEU A 97 -6.89 12.52 14.27
CA LEU A 97 -7.40 11.61 13.24
C LEU A 97 -7.98 10.31 13.85
N PRO A 98 -8.77 9.53 13.11
CA PRO A 98 -9.16 8.17 13.52
C PRO A 98 -7.98 7.18 13.44
N LEU A 99 -7.78 6.38 14.49
CA LEU A 99 -6.60 5.50 14.64
C LEU A 99 -6.88 4.05 14.27
N PHE A 100 -6.09 3.51 13.36
CA PHE A 100 -5.99 2.11 13.03
C PHE A 100 -4.77 1.49 13.72
N CYS A 101 -5.05 0.61 14.68
CA CYS A 101 -4.05 -0.14 15.41
C CYS A 101 -3.91 -1.54 14.81
N LEU A 102 -2.94 -1.74 13.92
CA LEU A 102 -2.80 -3.00 13.20
C LEU A 102 -1.70 -3.86 13.82
N GLN A 103 -2.02 -5.12 14.10
CA GLN A 103 -1.05 -6.06 14.65
C GLN A 103 -0.03 -6.47 13.59
N GLY A 104 1.26 -6.25 13.88
CA GLY A 104 2.35 -6.69 13.01
C GLY A 104 2.55 -5.89 11.71
N VAL A 105 1.69 -4.93 11.39
CA VAL A 105 1.78 -4.12 10.17
C VAL A 105 2.48 -2.78 10.44
N VAL A 106 3.42 -2.39 9.58
CA VAL A 106 3.99 -1.04 9.52
C VAL A 106 3.68 -0.46 8.15
N LEU A 107 3.04 0.70 8.13
CA LEU A 107 2.80 1.45 6.89
C LEU A 107 3.90 2.48 6.68
N PHE A 108 4.54 2.47 5.52
CA PHE A 108 5.51 3.49 5.11
C PHE A 108 4.84 4.58 4.25
N PRO A 109 5.37 5.82 4.25
CA PRO A 109 5.01 6.82 3.25
C PRO A 109 5.13 6.26 1.82
N GLY A 110 4.16 6.57 0.97
CA GLY A 110 4.08 6.10 -0.43
C GLY A 110 3.56 4.67 -0.61
N ALA A 111 3.61 3.82 0.42
CA ALA A 111 3.16 2.44 0.32
C ALA A 111 1.62 2.34 0.30
N THR A 112 1.10 1.40 -0.48
CA THR A 112 -0.33 1.09 -0.55
C THR A 112 -0.68 0.02 0.48
N LEU A 113 -1.77 0.24 1.21
CA LEU A 113 -2.31 -0.69 2.19
C LEU A 113 -3.79 -0.95 1.89
N PRO A 114 -4.10 -2.08 1.22
CA PRO A 114 -5.46 -2.58 1.05
C PRO A 114 -5.94 -3.28 2.33
N LEU A 115 -7.16 -2.99 2.78
CA LEU A 115 -7.76 -3.57 3.98
C LEU A 115 -9.23 -3.93 3.73
N ARG A 116 -9.65 -5.08 4.26
CA ARG A 116 -11.05 -5.36 4.54
C ARG A 116 -11.33 -5.03 6.00
N VAL A 117 -12.18 -4.03 6.21
CA VAL A 117 -12.53 -3.49 7.52
C VAL A 117 -13.84 -4.13 7.98
N ILE A 118 -13.74 -5.04 8.94
CA ILE A 118 -14.87 -5.84 9.44
C ILE A 118 -15.33 -5.33 10.81
N GLU A 119 -14.39 -4.84 11.64
CA GLU A 119 -14.72 -4.35 12.97
C GLU A 119 -15.50 -3.04 12.91
N SER A 120 -16.62 -2.97 13.61
CA SER A 120 -17.57 -1.84 13.55
C SER A 120 -16.96 -0.50 13.96
N ASN A 121 -16.04 -0.50 14.93
CA ASN A 121 -15.28 0.67 15.34
C ASN A 121 -14.40 1.23 14.21
N PHE A 122 -13.78 0.36 13.41
CA PHE A 122 -12.97 0.77 12.26
C PHE A 122 -13.84 1.15 11.07
N VAL A 123 -14.98 0.50 10.85
CA VAL A 123 -15.97 0.92 9.84
C VAL A 123 -16.41 2.37 10.12
N ALA A 124 -16.83 2.65 11.36
CA ALA A 124 -17.19 4.00 11.79
C ALA A 124 -16.02 5.00 11.67
N ALA A 125 -14.78 4.55 11.90
CA ALA A 125 -13.59 5.36 11.72
C ALA A 125 -13.37 5.78 10.25
N VAL A 126 -13.60 4.87 9.30
CA VAL A 126 -13.55 5.17 7.86
C VAL A 126 -14.65 6.17 7.51
N GLU A 127 -15.90 5.90 7.86
CA GLU A 127 -17.04 6.78 7.54
C GLU A 127 -16.86 8.20 8.09
N ARG A 128 -16.33 8.32 9.31
CA ARG A 128 -15.98 9.61 9.91
C ARG A 128 -14.85 10.32 9.16
N SER A 129 -13.91 9.58 8.58
CA SER A 129 -12.84 10.15 7.77
C SER A 129 -13.33 10.64 6.41
N LEU A 130 -14.30 9.95 5.81
CA LEU A 130 -14.93 10.34 4.54
C LEU A 130 -15.78 11.60 4.66
N SER A 131 -16.41 11.83 5.82
CA SER A 131 -17.30 12.97 6.07
C SER A 131 -16.63 14.22 6.66
N ARG A 132 -15.32 14.14 6.92
CA ARG A 132 -14.58 15.22 7.59
C ARG A 132 -14.23 16.35 6.63
N VAL A 133 -14.30 17.60 7.11
CA VAL A 133 -13.99 18.80 6.32
C VAL A 133 -12.50 19.17 6.36
N ASP A 134 -11.87 19.16 7.53
CA ASP A 134 -10.52 19.73 7.69
C ASP A 134 -9.42 18.87 7.05
N VAL A 135 -9.51 17.55 7.26
CA VAL A 135 -8.55 16.55 6.76
C VAL A 135 -9.35 15.36 6.22
N PRO A 136 -9.96 15.51 5.04
CA PRO A 136 -10.82 14.49 4.47
C PRO A 136 -10.00 13.25 4.10
N TYR A 137 -10.66 12.09 4.05
CA TYR A 137 -10.09 10.82 3.58
C TYR A 137 -8.82 10.36 4.32
N THR A 138 -8.52 10.89 5.50
CA THR A 138 -7.25 10.62 6.18
C THR A 138 -7.45 9.87 7.49
N ILE A 139 -6.75 8.75 7.63
CA ILE A 139 -6.66 7.94 8.86
C ILE A 139 -5.21 7.89 9.36
N GLY A 140 -5.00 7.47 10.60
CA GLY A 140 -3.67 7.13 11.10
C GLY A 140 -3.47 5.64 11.28
N VAL A 141 -2.31 5.13 10.88
CA VAL A 141 -1.95 3.72 11.08
C VAL A 141 -0.77 3.63 12.03
N ILE A 142 -0.92 2.82 13.08
CA ILE A 142 0.18 2.45 13.98
C ILE A 142 0.29 0.94 14.12
N ARG A 143 1.52 0.47 14.32
CA ARG A 143 1.78 -0.92 14.64
C ARG A 143 1.44 -1.22 16.10
N VAL A 144 0.75 -2.33 16.33
CA VAL A 144 0.62 -2.97 17.63
C VAL A 144 1.35 -4.31 17.62
N TYR A 145 1.93 -4.67 18.75
CA TYR A 145 2.71 -5.90 18.90
C TYR A 145 2.65 -6.44 20.32
N SER A 146 2.80 -7.76 20.44
CA SER A 146 2.93 -8.43 21.73
C SER A 146 4.33 -8.20 22.29
N ASP A 147 4.40 -7.73 23.53
CA ASP A 147 5.65 -7.72 24.28
C ASP A 147 5.90 -9.10 24.90
N THR A 148 6.94 -9.78 24.43
CA THR A 148 7.31 -11.12 24.90
C THR A 148 7.71 -11.14 26.37
N ALA A 149 8.14 -10.01 26.93
CA ALA A 149 8.55 -9.94 28.34
C ALA A 149 7.35 -9.85 29.30
N ASN A 150 6.23 -9.27 28.87
CA ASN A 150 5.11 -8.92 29.77
C ASN A 150 3.75 -9.45 29.30
N HIS A 151 3.71 -10.20 28.19
CA HIS A 151 2.48 -10.66 27.53
C HIS A 151 1.43 -9.56 27.33
N SER A 152 1.87 -8.30 27.21
CA SER A 152 1.00 -7.14 27.03
C SER A 152 1.09 -6.61 25.60
N MET A 153 -0.02 -6.11 25.08
CA MET A 153 -0.04 -5.45 23.77
C MET A 153 0.51 -4.03 23.89
N LYS A 154 1.58 -3.75 23.16
CA LYS A 154 2.20 -2.42 23.04
C LYS A 154 1.92 -1.82 21.68
N SER A 155 1.78 -0.49 21.65
CA SER A 155 1.64 0.30 20.43
C SER A 155 2.92 1.05 20.12
N ALA A 156 3.23 1.21 18.83
CA ALA A 156 4.31 2.05 18.38
C ALA A 156 3.99 3.54 18.66
N SER A 157 5.03 4.30 19.02
CA SER A 157 4.91 5.76 19.25
C SER A 157 4.94 6.57 17.95
N ILE A 158 5.34 5.95 16.84
CA ILE A 158 5.39 6.54 15.51
C ILE A 158 4.48 5.72 14.58
N GLY A 159 3.71 6.42 13.76
CA GLY A 159 2.84 5.86 12.74
C GLY A 159 2.92 6.65 11.44
N THR A 160 2.04 6.31 10.52
CA THR A 160 1.93 6.95 9.20
C THR A 160 0.48 7.34 8.96
N THR A 161 0.25 8.58 8.52
CA THR A 161 -1.07 8.99 8.00
C THR A 161 -1.31 8.25 6.70
N ALA A 162 -2.54 7.77 6.49
CA ALA A 162 -2.92 7.07 5.28
C ALA A 162 -4.12 7.78 4.66
N GLU A 163 -3.99 8.14 3.39
CA GLU A 163 -5.08 8.68 2.60
C GLU A 163 -5.87 7.51 1.99
N ILE A 164 -7.18 7.50 2.21
CA ILE A 164 -8.11 6.56 1.59
C ILE A 164 -8.26 6.98 0.14
N ARG A 165 -7.76 6.15 -0.78
CA ARG A 165 -7.83 6.37 -2.22
C ARG A 165 -9.09 5.75 -2.80
N GLN A 166 -9.42 4.54 -2.34
CA GLN A 166 -10.59 3.80 -2.78
C GLN A 166 -11.34 3.24 -1.59
N TYR A 167 -12.66 3.13 -1.70
CA TYR A 167 -13.48 2.39 -0.74
C TYR A 167 -14.69 1.74 -1.41
N GLY A 168 -15.18 0.62 -0.87
CA GLY A 168 -16.40 -0.05 -1.33
C GLY A 168 -17.15 -0.67 -0.16
N ARG A 169 -18.47 -0.50 -0.13
CA ARG A 169 -19.33 -1.13 0.88
C ARG A 169 -19.77 -2.52 0.44
N LEU A 170 -19.67 -3.48 1.35
CA LEU A 170 -20.13 -4.84 1.12
C LEU A 170 -21.52 -5.05 1.74
N GLU A 171 -22.22 -6.08 1.28
CA GLU A 171 -23.57 -6.44 1.76
C GLU A 171 -23.61 -6.80 3.26
N ASP A 172 -22.49 -7.28 3.79
CA ASP A 172 -22.32 -7.63 5.21
C ASP A 172 -22.06 -6.41 6.11
N GLY A 173 -21.99 -5.20 5.54
CA GLY A 173 -21.68 -3.96 6.25
C GLY A 173 -20.18 -3.73 6.44
N SER A 174 -19.30 -4.62 5.97
CA SER A 174 -17.86 -4.39 5.94
C SER A 174 -17.45 -3.44 4.82
N LEU A 175 -16.24 -2.87 4.94
CA LEU A 175 -15.68 -1.97 3.92
C LEU A 175 -14.41 -2.57 3.35
N ASN A 176 -14.28 -2.57 2.02
CA ASN A 176 -12.98 -2.66 1.38
C ASN A 176 -12.43 -1.24 1.24
N VAL A 177 -11.19 -1.01 1.67
CA VAL A 177 -10.51 0.28 1.52
C VAL A 177 -9.10 0.07 0.98
N VAL A 178 -8.69 0.94 0.06
CA VAL A 178 -7.30 1.04 -0.39
C VAL A 178 -6.76 2.35 0.09
N THR A 179 -5.71 2.31 0.89
CA THR A 179 -5.08 3.49 1.45
C THR A 179 -3.65 3.65 0.94
N ARG A 180 -3.15 4.88 0.91
CA ARG A 180 -1.76 5.20 0.58
C ARG A 180 -1.13 5.95 1.75
N GLY A 181 0.02 5.48 2.24
CA GLY A 181 0.78 6.17 3.27
C GLY A 181 1.24 7.55 2.79
N GLN A 182 1.15 8.56 3.66
CA GLN A 182 1.48 9.95 3.33
C GLN A 182 2.65 10.46 4.19
N GLN A 183 2.41 10.77 5.47
CA GLN A 183 3.42 11.38 6.33
C GLN A 183 3.58 10.59 7.63
N ARG A 184 4.81 10.58 8.15
CA ARG A 184 5.08 10.02 9.48
C ARG A 184 4.54 10.96 10.54
N PHE A 185 4.06 10.40 11.64
CA PHE A 185 3.61 11.16 12.79
C PHE A 185 4.06 10.54 14.10
N ARG A 186 4.15 11.36 15.14
CA ARG A 186 4.32 10.90 16.52
C ARG A 186 3.00 10.92 17.26
N LEU A 187 2.61 9.79 17.82
CA LEU A 187 1.42 9.65 18.67
C LEU A 187 1.63 10.43 19.97
N ARG A 188 0.72 11.36 20.29
CA ARG A 188 0.78 12.18 21.51
C ARG A 188 -0.22 11.71 22.55
N ARG A 189 -1.49 11.55 22.14
CA ARG A 189 -2.60 11.15 23.01
C ARG A 189 -3.59 10.33 22.21
N CYS A 190 -4.25 9.37 22.85
CA CYS A 190 -5.42 8.69 22.29
C CYS A 190 -6.61 8.81 23.26
N TRP A 191 -7.81 8.86 22.69
CA TRP A 191 -9.08 8.85 23.42
C TRP A 191 -10.15 8.20 22.56
N ILE A 192 -11.32 7.95 23.14
CA ILE A 192 -12.49 7.49 22.41
C ILE A 192 -13.36 8.71 22.15
N ASP A 193 -13.90 8.82 20.95
CA ASP A 193 -14.77 9.93 20.57
C ASP A 193 -16.05 9.99 21.42
N VAL A 194 -16.78 11.10 21.33
CA VAL A 194 -18.01 11.36 22.10
C VAL A 194 -19.10 10.30 21.95
N GLU A 195 -19.14 9.62 20.80
CA GLU A 195 -20.05 8.50 20.52
C GLU A 195 -19.61 7.18 21.18
N GLY A 196 -18.38 7.08 21.69
CA GLY A 196 -17.85 5.86 22.30
C GLY A 196 -17.34 4.82 21.29
N VAL A 197 -17.46 5.08 19.98
CA VAL A 197 -17.25 4.07 18.92
C VAL A 197 -15.84 4.13 18.32
N VAL A 198 -15.33 5.33 18.04
CA VAL A 198 -14.08 5.52 17.28
C VAL A 198 -12.95 5.95 18.21
N ARG A 199 -11.78 5.31 18.07
CA ARG A 199 -10.56 5.76 18.74
C ARG A 199 -9.93 6.90 17.95
N ILE A 200 -9.82 8.06 18.57
CA ILE A 200 -9.17 9.25 18.01
C ILE A 200 -7.80 9.40 18.64
N PHE A 201 -6.86 9.93 17.86
CA PHE A 201 -5.54 10.25 18.36
C PHE A 201 -5.11 11.65 17.96
N SER A 202 -4.39 12.30 18.86
CA SER A 202 -3.63 13.50 18.56
C SER A 202 -2.25 13.08 18.08
N CYS A 203 -1.87 13.52 16.90
CA CYS A 203 -0.56 13.27 16.32
C CYS A 203 0.15 14.55 15.92
N LEU A 204 1.47 14.52 16.10
CA LEU A 204 2.37 15.55 15.60
C LEU A 204 2.97 15.05 14.29
N LEU A 205 2.72 15.73 13.19
CA LEU A 205 3.34 15.41 11.90
C LEU A 205 4.84 15.66 11.98
N LEU A 206 5.62 14.70 11.50
CA LEU A 206 7.07 14.81 11.41
C LEU A 206 7.45 15.47 10.08
N PHE A 207 8.50 16.28 10.11
CA PHE A 207 9.10 16.84 8.89
C PHE A 207 9.60 15.69 7.99
N LEU A 208 9.45 15.89 6.67
CA LEU A 208 9.98 14.99 5.64
C LEU A 208 11.51 15.01 5.68
#